data_AF-A0A553AI86-F1
#
_entry.id   AF-A0A553AI86-F1
#
_cell.length_a   1.000
_cell.length_b   1.000
_cell.length_c   1.000
_cell.angle_alpha   90.00
_cell.angle_beta   90.00
_cell.angle_gamma   90.00
#
_symmetry.space_group_name_H-M   'P 1'
#
loop_
_entity.id
_entity.type
_entity.pdbx_description
1 polymer ?
#
loop_
_entity_poly.entity_id
_entity_poly.type
_entity_poly.pdbx_seq_one_letter_code
_entity_poly.pdbx_strand_id
1 'polypeptide(L)'
;MFGARSMSDATPERPNEATDRYSYTAVLITQGRHKFYSLAMPSDVLAQHSFVVTRQEDRVAGFQRYLDPKRAAEIAAYIDSGLGTIPTAIILSAQEDCRLEYNGKNRTVSFEKVGNAFLIIDGQHRVYGFHLAESSLRVPVIIYNGLDTSEEAQLFIDVNTKQKPVPSELLLDIKKLAKTQGASEKVVGYIFDLFDSEPGSALLGKMSAFEKANDKISRVTFNAALKTIAPFIAEASAEKIYSELNSYYAGAISAFLKLDNDINICHPMTFRAVTSTFPEVREKTSYTSGGDLSSRSYSKYFQSILAGKKLTPLKSRQKSSTPIQNLLKEAMKPKSLM
;
A
#
# COMPACT_ATOMS: atom_id res chain seq x y z
N MET A 1 59.33 -25.44 -69.56
CA MET A 1 59.65 -24.57 -68.40
C MET A 1 58.34 -24.15 -67.79
N PHE A 2 58.16 -24.49 -66.52
CA PHE A 2 56.94 -24.30 -65.73
C PHE A 2 56.63 -22.81 -65.51
N GLY A 3 55.34 -22.46 -65.45
CA GLY A 3 54.86 -21.14 -65.04
C GLY A 3 53.39 -21.22 -64.63
N ALA A 4 53.16 -21.70 -63.41
CA ALA A 4 51.84 -21.82 -62.79
C ALA A 4 51.24 -20.43 -62.53
N ARG A 5 49.96 -20.26 -62.89
CA ARG A 5 49.13 -19.12 -62.45
C ARG A 5 48.84 -19.29 -60.96
N SER A 6 49.30 -18.35 -60.14
CA SER A 6 48.99 -18.32 -58.71
C SER A 6 47.55 -17.87 -58.49
N MET A 7 46.91 -18.56 -57.55
CA MET A 7 45.56 -18.37 -57.09
C MET A 7 45.30 -16.97 -56.54
N SER A 8 44.07 -16.52 -56.74
CA SER A 8 43.43 -15.39 -56.07
C SER A 8 43.47 -15.55 -54.55
N ASP A 9 44.05 -14.57 -53.86
CA ASP A 9 43.88 -14.39 -52.41
C ASP A 9 42.44 -13.92 -52.15
N ALA A 10 41.54 -14.89 -52.00
CA ALA A 10 40.25 -14.67 -51.36
C ALA A 10 40.51 -14.49 -49.87
N THR A 11 40.39 -13.25 -49.39
CA THR A 11 40.28 -12.95 -47.97
C THR A 11 39.11 -13.77 -47.42
N PRO A 12 39.25 -14.52 -46.31
CA PRO A 12 38.11 -15.25 -45.79
C PRO A 12 37.08 -14.22 -45.31
N GLU A 13 35.96 -14.13 -46.02
CA GLU A 13 34.76 -13.51 -45.50
C GLU A 13 34.48 -14.16 -44.14
N ARG A 14 34.63 -13.38 -43.07
CA ARG A 14 34.20 -13.80 -41.74
C ARG A 14 32.71 -14.15 -41.86
N PRO A 15 32.26 -15.26 -41.25
CA PRO A 15 30.85 -15.59 -41.25
C PRO A 15 30.08 -14.37 -40.71
N ASN A 16 29.00 -14.02 -41.41
CA ASN A 16 28.05 -13.01 -40.98
C ASN A 16 27.37 -13.52 -39.69
N GLU A 17 28.02 -13.32 -38.54
CA GLU A 17 27.39 -13.48 -37.23
C GLU A 17 26.27 -12.46 -37.15
N ALA A 18 25.03 -12.92 -37.32
CA ALA A 18 23.86 -12.14 -36.97
C ALA A 18 24.05 -11.69 -35.51
N THR A 19 24.35 -10.41 -35.32
CA THR A 19 24.61 -9.83 -34.01
C THR A 19 23.31 -9.91 -33.22
N ASP A 20 23.23 -10.84 -32.28
CA ASP A 20 22.04 -11.10 -31.47
C ASP A 20 21.89 -10.01 -30.41
N ARG A 21 21.56 -8.79 -30.85
CA ARG A 21 21.39 -7.59 -30.04
C ARG A 21 19.94 -7.15 -30.07
N TYR A 22 19.44 -6.64 -28.94
CA TYR A 22 18.20 -5.86 -28.97
C TYR A 22 18.50 -4.44 -29.42
N SER A 23 17.53 -3.80 -30.08
CA SER A 23 17.62 -2.38 -30.45
C SER A 23 16.26 -1.70 -30.31
N TYR A 24 16.25 -0.54 -29.65
CA TYR A 24 15.05 0.23 -29.37
C TYR A 24 15.30 1.71 -29.61
N THR A 25 14.30 2.41 -30.16
CA THR A 25 14.31 3.87 -30.20
C THR A 25 14.30 4.43 -28.79
N ALA A 26 15.17 5.41 -28.54
CA ALA A 26 15.33 6.03 -27.25
C ALA A 26 15.58 7.54 -27.38
N VAL A 27 15.23 8.27 -26.33
CA VAL A 27 15.58 9.67 -26.16
C VAL A 27 16.75 9.75 -25.20
N LEU A 28 17.88 10.31 -25.65
CA LEU A 28 18.97 10.69 -24.76
C LEU A 28 18.56 11.94 -23.98
N ILE A 29 18.54 11.84 -22.66
CA ILE A 29 18.18 12.92 -21.74
C ILE A 29 19.43 13.30 -20.95
N THR A 30 19.63 14.61 -20.76
CA THR A 30 20.68 15.17 -19.89
C THR A 30 20.02 15.96 -18.76
N GLN A 31 20.32 15.60 -17.51
CA GLN A 31 19.86 16.31 -16.32
C GLN A 31 21.03 16.54 -15.38
N GLY A 32 21.42 17.81 -15.19
CA GLY A 32 22.64 18.16 -14.47
C GLY A 32 23.86 17.47 -15.09
N ARG A 33 24.61 16.71 -14.28
CA ARG A 33 25.77 15.92 -14.73
C ARG A 33 25.42 14.56 -15.32
N HIS A 34 24.16 14.12 -15.24
CA HIS A 34 23.77 12.77 -15.61
C HIS A 34 23.20 12.71 -17.03
N LYS A 35 23.55 11.66 -17.76
CA LYS A 35 23.00 11.30 -19.07
C LYS A 35 22.38 9.92 -19.00
N PHE A 36 21.18 9.77 -19.53
CA PHE A 36 20.44 8.51 -19.51
C PHE A 36 19.47 8.44 -20.68
N TYR A 37 18.99 7.23 -20.96
CA TYR A 37 18.13 6.94 -22.10
C TYR A 37 16.72 6.65 -21.64
N SER A 38 15.72 7.30 -22.26
CA SER A 38 14.31 6.98 -22.07
C SER A 38 13.76 6.25 -23.28
N LEU A 39 13.13 5.09 -23.06
CA LEU A 39 12.60 4.23 -24.10
C LEU A 39 11.41 3.41 -23.58
N ALA A 40 10.70 2.74 -24.49
CA ALA A 40 9.72 1.72 -24.14
C ALA A 40 10.29 0.34 -24.47
N MET A 41 10.35 -0.57 -23.49
CA MET A 41 10.90 -1.92 -23.65
C MET A 41 9.82 -2.98 -23.36
N PRO A 42 9.78 -4.10 -24.10
CA PRO A 42 8.95 -5.24 -23.76
C PRO A 42 9.24 -5.77 -22.34
N SER A 43 8.19 -6.11 -21.59
CA SER A 43 8.28 -6.54 -20.20
C SER A 43 8.98 -7.89 -20.02
N ASP A 44 8.87 -8.77 -21.00
CA ASP A 44 9.56 -10.06 -21.08
C ASP A 44 11.08 -9.89 -21.27
N VAL A 45 11.50 -8.93 -22.09
CA VAL A 45 12.93 -8.60 -22.25
C VAL A 45 13.50 -8.08 -20.92
N LEU A 46 12.76 -7.22 -20.20
CA LEU A 46 13.16 -6.78 -18.87
C LEU A 46 13.27 -7.94 -17.88
N ALA A 47 12.29 -8.84 -17.88
CA ALA A 47 12.25 -9.99 -16.98
C ALA A 47 13.42 -10.97 -17.22
N GLN A 48 13.90 -11.09 -18.46
CA GLN A 48 14.99 -12.01 -18.83
C GLN A 48 16.39 -11.43 -18.59
N HIS A 49 16.54 -10.11 -18.70
CA HIS A 49 17.86 -9.46 -18.79
C HIS A 49 18.15 -8.48 -17.64
N SER A 50 17.31 -8.46 -16.61
CA SER A 50 17.51 -7.59 -15.44
C SER A 50 17.62 -8.40 -14.16
N PHE A 51 18.47 -7.92 -13.25
CA PHE A 51 18.72 -8.58 -11.96
C PHE A 51 18.72 -7.57 -10.80
N VAL A 52 18.75 -8.12 -9.60
CA VAL A 52 18.83 -7.39 -8.33
C VAL A 52 20.06 -7.88 -7.57
N VAL A 53 20.65 -7.02 -6.73
CA VAL A 53 21.70 -7.42 -5.79
C VAL A 53 21.19 -7.17 -4.37
N THR A 54 20.89 -8.25 -3.66
CA THR A 54 20.40 -8.16 -2.29
C THR A 54 21.54 -8.07 -1.28
N ARG A 55 21.29 -7.44 -0.12
CA ARG A 55 22.24 -7.40 1.00
C ARG A 55 22.69 -8.77 1.54
N GLN A 56 21.93 -9.83 1.25
CA GLN A 56 22.28 -11.18 1.68
C GLN A 56 23.25 -11.85 0.72
N GLU A 57 23.06 -11.65 -0.59
CA GLU A 57 23.95 -12.16 -1.63
C GLU A 57 25.29 -11.43 -1.62
N ASP A 58 25.26 -10.10 -1.44
CA ASP A 58 26.45 -9.28 -1.27
C ASP A 58 26.27 -8.30 -0.11
N ARG A 59 26.97 -8.54 1.00
CA ARG A 59 26.94 -7.67 2.18
C ARG A 59 27.58 -6.29 1.96
N VAL A 60 28.41 -6.16 0.92
CA VAL A 60 29.18 -4.95 0.61
C VAL A 60 28.49 -4.15 -0.50
N ALA A 61 28.11 -4.79 -1.60
CA ALA A 61 27.49 -4.12 -2.76
C ALA A 61 25.95 -4.14 -2.75
N GLY A 62 25.31 -5.06 -2.03
CA GLY A 62 23.86 -5.17 -2.01
C GLY A 62 23.17 -4.02 -1.27
N PHE A 63 22.19 -3.39 -1.90
CA PHE A 63 21.38 -2.31 -1.29
C PHE A 63 19.87 -2.50 -1.42
N GLN A 64 19.41 -3.59 -2.05
CA GLN A 64 17.99 -3.84 -2.30
C GLN A 64 17.29 -4.65 -1.19
N ARG A 65 15.97 -4.49 -1.11
CA ARG A 65 15.09 -5.16 -0.13
C ARG A 65 14.65 -6.54 -0.63
N TYR A 66 14.23 -7.40 0.30
CA TYR A 66 13.62 -8.69 -0.03
C TYR A 66 12.43 -8.50 -0.96
N LEU A 67 12.33 -9.36 -1.96
CA LEU A 67 11.20 -9.36 -2.87
C LEU A 67 9.96 -9.88 -2.14
N ASP A 68 8.82 -9.18 -2.28
CA ASP A 68 7.55 -9.65 -1.73
C ASP A 68 6.84 -10.45 -2.84
N PRO A 69 6.76 -11.79 -2.74
CA PRO A 69 6.17 -12.62 -3.79
C PRO A 69 4.69 -12.32 -3.99
N LYS A 70 3.98 -11.98 -2.91
CA LYS A 70 2.57 -11.62 -2.98
C LYS A 70 2.39 -10.34 -3.78
N ARG A 71 3.25 -9.34 -3.53
CA ARG A 71 3.18 -8.07 -4.27
C ARG A 71 3.40 -8.26 -5.76
N ALA A 72 4.33 -9.13 -6.15
CA ALA A 72 4.57 -9.41 -7.55
C ALA A 72 3.42 -10.17 -8.21
N ALA A 73 2.83 -11.15 -7.53
CA ALA A 73 1.63 -11.85 -8.00
C ALA A 73 0.45 -10.88 -8.20
N GLU A 74 0.25 -9.91 -7.31
CA GLU A 74 -0.75 -8.84 -7.49
C GLU A 74 -0.48 -8.00 -8.76
N ILE A 75 0.79 -7.72 -9.07
CA ILE A 75 1.18 -6.98 -10.27
C ILE A 75 0.91 -7.81 -11.54
N ALA A 76 1.26 -9.10 -11.54
CA ALA A 76 0.96 -10.01 -12.65
C ALA A 76 -0.54 -10.08 -12.93
N ALA A 77 -1.35 -10.33 -11.89
CA ALA A 77 -2.81 -10.33 -12.01
C ALA A 77 -3.38 -8.98 -12.51
N TYR A 78 -2.77 -7.86 -12.10
CA TYR A 78 -3.16 -6.54 -12.59
C TYR A 78 -2.88 -6.36 -14.09
N ILE A 79 -1.74 -6.86 -14.57
CA ILE A 79 -1.38 -6.87 -15.99
C ILE A 79 -2.34 -7.75 -16.79
N ASP A 80 -2.52 -9.01 -16.36
CA ASP A 80 -3.32 -10.00 -17.06
C ASP A 80 -4.82 -9.70 -17.05
N SER A 81 -5.28 -8.78 -16.18
CA SER A 81 -6.65 -8.26 -16.21
C SER A 81 -6.96 -7.43 -17.48
N GLY A 82 -5.95 -7.02 -18.24
CA GLY A 82 -6.09 -6.21 -19.47
C GLY A 82 -6.50 -4.75 -19.25
N LEU A 83 -6.84 -4.36 -18.01
CA LEU A 83 -7.19 -2.98 -17.63
C LEU A 83 -6.02 -2.23 -16.99
N GLY A 84 -4.91 -2.94 -16.72
CA GLY A 84 -3.77 -2.39 -16.01
C GLY A 84 -2.82 -1.60 -16.89
N THR A 85 -2.42 -0.41 -16.45
CA THR A 85 -1.34 0.38 -17.08
C THR A 85 -0.18 0.53 -16.12
N ILE A 86 1.06 0.43 -16.62
CA ILE A 86 2.28 0.65 -15.84
C ILE A 86 3.02 1.86 -16.42
N PRO A 87 2.55 3.08 -16.13
CA PRO A 87 3.08 4.30 -16.73
C PRO A 87 4.38 4.78 -16.07
N THR A 88 4.67 4.33 -14.86
CA THR A 88 5.91 4.69 -14.16
C THR A 88 7.08 3.91 -14.75
N ALA A 89 8.17 4.61 -15.06
CA ALA A 89 9.33 3.96 -15.64
C ALA A 89 10.02 2.97 -14.68
N ILE A 90 10.65 1.94 -15.26
CA ILE A 90 11.65 1.11 -14.58
C ILE A 90 13.00 1.81 -14.73
N ILE A 91 13.75 1.93 -13.63
CA ILE A 91 15.07 2.58 -13.64
C ILE A 91 16.14 1.50 -13.58
N LEU A 92 17.03 1.51 -14.56
CA LEU A 92 18.07 0.50 -14.78
C LEU A 92 19.45 1.14 -14.84
N SER A 93 20.44 0.39 -14.35
CA SER A 93 21.86 0.64 -14.58
C SER A 93 22.41 -0.45 -15.52
N ALA A 94 22.82 -0.05 -16.72
CA ALA A 94 23.42 -0.96 -17.69
C ALA A 94 24.80 -1.41 -17.21
N GLN A 95 25.01 -2.73 -17.18
CA GLN A 95 26.27 -3.33 -16.79
C GLN A 95 27.21 -3.43 -17.98
N GLU A 96 28.53 -3.45 -17.74
CA GLU A 96 29.55 -3.45 -18.80
C GLU A 96 29.36 -4.63 -19.78
N ASP A 97 28.99 -5.80 -19.27
CA ASP A 97 28.77 -7.02 -20.04
C ASP A 97 27.71 -6.88 -21.15
N CYS A 98 26.72 -5.98 -21.00
CA CYS A 98 25.68 -5.82 -22.01
C CYS A 98 26.12 -4.99 -23.23
N ARG A 99 27.31 -4.38 -23.18
CA ARG A 99 27.87 -3.52 -24.23
C ARG A 99 26.84 -2.56 -24.80
N LEU A 100 26.24 -1.74 -23.93
CA LEU A 100 25.21 -0.79 -24.33
C LEU A 100 25.80 0.28 -25.25
N GLU A 101 25.18 0.45 -26.42
CA GLU A 101 25.57 1.43 -27.42
C GLU A 101 24.40 2.31 -27.83
N TYR A 102 24.66 3.62 -27.97
CA TYR A 102 23.69 4.57 -28.51
C TYR A 102 24.11 5.06 -29.89
N ASN A 103 23.24 4.84 -30.88
CA ASN A 103 23.39 5.37 -32.21
C ASN A 103 22.61 6.68 -32.34
N GLY A 104 23.32 7.81 -32.32
CA GLY A 104 22.73 9.14 -32.43
C GLY A 104 22.04 9.44 -33.77
N LYS A 105 22.40 8.76 -34.86
CA LYS A 105 21.77 8.97 -36.18
C LYS A 105 20.34 8.43 -36.21
N ASN A 106 20.17 7.21 -35.68
CA ASN A 106 18.88 6.52 -35.67
C ASN A 106 18.13 6.69 -34.34
N ARG A 107 18.76 7.35 -33.35
CA ARG A 107 18.26 7.52 -31.99
C ARG A 107 17.89 6.18 -31.34
N THR A 108 18.76 5.19 -31.51
CA THR A 108 18.54 3.84 -30.98
C THR A 108 19.57 3.49 -29.91
N VAL A 109 19.10 2.83 -28.85
CA VAL A 109 19.95 2.11 -27.90
C VAL A 109 19.97 0.64 -28.30
N SER A 110 21.13 0.01 -28.28
CA SER A 110 21.29 -1.43 -28.48
C SER A 110 22.13 -2.06 -27.39
N PHE A 111 21.89 -3.33 -27.10
CA PHE A 111 22.63 -4.10 -26.09
C PHE A 111 22.61 -5.59 -26.42
N GLU A 112 23.57 -6.34 -25.87
CA GLU A 112 23.70 -7.80 -26.03
C GLU A 112 22.68 -8.57 -25.19
N LYS A 113 22.24 -9.73 -25.70
CA LYS A 113 21.27 -10.59 -24.99
C LYS A 113 21.93 -11.40 -23.86
N VAL A 114 22.34 -10.71 -22.79
CA VAL A 114 22.95 -11.31 -21.59
C VAL A 114 22.02 -11.21 -20.38
N GLY A 115 21.97 -12.24 -19.53
CA GLY A 115 21.01 -12.31 -18.42
C GLY A 115 21.20 -11.23 -17.34
N ASN A 116 22.43 -10.75 -17.17
CA ASN A 116 22.83 -9.71 -16.23
C ASN A 116 23.00 -8.34 -16.89
N ALA A 117 22.26 -8.03 -17.95
CA ALA A 117 22.46 -6.79 -18.69
C ALA A 117 22.17 -5.53 -17.88
N PHE A 118 21.16 -5.60 -17.00
CA PHE A 118 20.69 -4.44 -16.24
C PHE A 118 20.55 -4.73 -14.75
N LEU A 119 21.22 -3.94 -13.93
CA LEU A 119 20.89 -3.84 -12.51
C LEU A 119 19.63 -2.99 -12.35
N ILE A 120 18.62 -3.52 -11.68
CA ILE A 120 17.40 -2.77 -11.38
C ILE A 120 17.68 -1.79 -10.24
N ILE A 121 17.49 -0.49 -10.46
CA ILE A 121 17.58 0.53 -9.41
C ILE A 121 16.20 0.76 -8.79
N ASP A 122 15.15 0.86 -9.62
CA ASP A 122 13.77 0.99 -9.14
C ASP A 122 12.81 0.15 -10.00
N GLY A 123 11.82 -0.45 -9.33
CA GLY A 123 10.82 -1.30 -9.97
C GLY A 123 11.06 -2.81 -9.83
N GLN A 124 11.86 -3.28 -8.86
CA GLN A 124 12.14 -4.72 -8.67
C GLN A 124 10.87 -5.60 -8.64
N HIS A 125 9.83 -5.22 -7.89
CA HIS A 125 8.58 -5.99 -7.83
C HIS A 125 7.80 -5.95 -9.14
N ARG A 126 7.94 -4.87 -9.93
CA ARG A 126 7.31 -4.76 -11.26
C ARG A 126 7.99 -5.71 -12.24
N VAL A 127 9.32 -5.69 -12.31
CA VAL A 127 10.08 -6.60 -13.19
C VAL A 127 9.82 -8.07 -12.83
N TYR A 128 9.77 -8.41 -11.54
CA TYR A 128 9.41 -9.77 -11.14
C TYR A 128 7.94 -10.11 -11.42
N GLY A 129 7.03 -9.14 -11.29
CA GLY A 129 5.65 -9.29 -11.76
C GLY A 129 5.58 -9.59 -13.26
N PHE A 130 6.45 -9.01 -14.08
CA PHE A 130 6.54 -9.32 -15.53
C PHE A 130 6.99 -10.75 -15.81
N HIS A 131 7.80 -11.34 -14.92
CA HIS A 131 8.19 -12.75 -15.02
C HIS A 131 7.02 -13.69 -14.74
N LEU A 132 6.06 -13.25 -13.92
CA LEU A 132 4.89 -14.05 -13.52
C LEU A 132 3.66 -13.83 -14.42
N ALA A 133 3.61 -12.70 -15.14
CA ALA A 133 2.50 -12.36 -16.02
C ALA A 133 2.53 -13.20 -17.30
N GLU A 134 1.36 -13.61 -17.78
CA GLU A 134 1.24 -14.30 -19.08
C GLU A 134 1.28 -13.30 -20.25
N SER A 135 0.82 -12.08 -20.00
CA SER A 135 0.76 -11.01 -21.00
C SER A 135 2.04 -10.18 -21.04
N SER A 136 2.54 -9.85 -22.24
CA SER A 136 3.64 -8.90 -22.42
C SER A 136 3.11 -7.50 -22.74
N LEU A 137 3.71 -6.48 -22.12
CA LEU A 137 3.43 -5.07 -22.42
C LEU A 137 4.72 -4.30 -22.62
N ARG A 138 4.64 -3.18 -23.35
CA ARG A 138 5.77 -2.24 -23.42
C ARG A 138 5.69 -1.29 -22.22
N VAL A 139 6.73 -1.25 -21.41
CA VAL A 139 6.82 -0.36 -20.26
C VAL A 139 7.83 0.76 -20.52
N PRO A 140 7.62 1.97 -19.96
CA PRO A 140 8.63 2.99 -19.94
C PRO A 140 9.86 2.52 -19.14
N VAL A 141 11.05 2.83 -19.66
CA VAL A 141 12.34 2.47 -19.06
C VAL A 141 13.26 3.68 -19.12
N ILE A 142 14.02 3.88 -18.04
CA ILE A 142 15.15 4.79 -17.97
C ILE A 142 16.42 3.95 -17.77
N ILE A 143 17.40 4.08 -18.67
CA ILE A 143 18.66 3.36 -18.61
C ILE A 143 19.81 4.35 -18.40
N TYR A 144 20.48 4.23 -17.26
CA TYR A 144 21.79 4.84 -17.03
C TYR A 144 22.89 3.91 -17.55
N ASN A 145 23.97 4.47 -18.06
CA ASN A 145 25.12 3.71 -18.55
C ASN A 145 26.40 4.21 -17.89
N GLY A 146 27.26 3.29 -17.46
CA GLY A 146 28.55 3.60 -16.84
C GLY A 146 28.45 4.24 -15.46
N LEU A 147 27.44 3.86 -14.66
CA LEU A 147 27.42 4.19 -13.23
C LEU A 147 28.37 3.27 -12.48
N ASP A 148 29.08 3.81 -11.49
CA ASP A 148 29.76 2.98 -10.51
C ASP A 148 28.80 2.54 -9.39
N THR A 149 29.22 1.57 -8.56
CA THR A 149 28.40 1.05 -7.45
C THR A 149 27.97 2.14 -6.46
N SER A 150 28.78 3.18 -6.25
CA SER A 150 28.44 4.29 -5.36
C SER A 150 27.33 5.16 -5.97
N GLU A 151 27.41 5.44 -7.26
CA GLU A 151 26.38 6.17 -8.00
C GLU A 151 25.08 5.39 -8.11
N GLU A 152 25.13 4.07 -8.31
CA GLU A 152 23.96 3.18 -8.29
C GLU A 152 23.25 3.23 -6.93
N ALA A 153 24.01 3.11 -5.84
CA ALA A 153 23.48 3.19 -4.48
C ALA A 153 22.89 4.58 -4.18
N GLN A 154 23.55 5.66 -4.60
CA GLN A 154 23.06 7.01 -4.45
C GLN A 154 21.75 7.23 -5.23
N LEU A 155 21.67 6.74 -6.47
CA LEU A 155 20.46 6.81 -7.29
C LEU A 155 19.31 6.03 -6.65
N PHE A 156 19.59 4.84 -6.09
CA PHE A 156 18.60 4.06 -5.34
C PHE A 156 18.03 4.85 -4.15
N ILE A 157 18.89 5.51 -3.37
CA ILE A 157 18.48 6.37 -2.25
C ILE A 157 17.62 7.52 -2.76
N ASP A 158 18.08 8.23 -3.79
CA ASP A 158 17.39 9.41 -4.31
C ASP A 158 15.98 9.12 -4.82
N VAL A 159 15.81 7.99 -5.53
CA VAL A 159 14.51 7.57 -6.06
C VAL A 159 13.54 7.17 -4.94
N ASN A 160 14.02 6.47 -3.91
CA ASN A 160 13.16 5.88 -2.88
C ASN A 160 12.89 6.82 -1.69
N THR A 161 13.78 7.77 -1.39
CA THR A 161 13.65 8.62 -0.18
C THR A 161 12.91 9.93 -0.44
N LYS A 162 12.96 10.47 -1.66
CA LYS A 162 12.31 11.75 -1.99
C LYS A 162 10.81 11.63 -2.21
N GLN A 163 10.31 10.43 -2.49
CA GLN A 163 8.88 10.19 -2.70
C GLN A 163 8.15 10.15 -1.34
N LYS A 164 7.29 11.15 -1.10
CA LYS A 164 6.36 11.08 0.04
C LYS A 164 5.15 10.24 -0.34
N PRO A 165 4.78 9.21 0.44
CA PRO A 165 3.56 8.46 0.18
C PRO A 165 2.35 9.39 0.28
N VAL A 166 1.36 9.15 -0.57
CA VAL A 166 0.07 9.85 -0.49
C VAL A 166 -0.56 9.54 0.88
N PRO A 167 -0.92 10.55 1.69
CA PRO A 167 -1.59 10.32 2.97
C PRO A 167 -2.83 9.44 2.81
N SER A 168 -3.07 8.54 3.77
CA SER A 168 -4.17 7.57 3.69
C SER A 168 -5.54 8.25 3.65
N GLU A 169 -5.68 9.38 4.34
CA GLU A 169 -6.86 10.24 4.29
C GLU A 169 -7.17 10.69 2.85
N LEU A 170 -6.16 11.26 2.16
CA LEU A 170 -6.29 11.71 0.78
C LEU A 170 -6.57 10.56 -0.20
N LEU A 171 -6.03 9.37 0.05
CA LEU A 171 -6.33 8.19 -0.79
C LEU A 171 -7.82 7.81 -0.75
N LEU A 172 -8.51 8.01 0.37
CA LEU A 172 -9.95 7.73 0.45
C LEU A 172 -10.75 8.70 -0.43
N ASP A 173 -10.37 9.97 -0.45
CA ASP A 173 -11.00 11.00 -1.28
C ASP A 173 -10.72 10.77 -2.77
N ILE A 174 -9.48 10.43 -3.13
CA ILE A 174 -9.12 10.07 -4.50
C ILE A 174 -9.92 8.85 -4.98
N LYS A 175 -10.08 7.82 -4.14
CA LYS A 175 -10.93 6.66 -4.48
C LYS A 175 -12.39 7.06 -4.73
N LYS A 176 -12.93 8.01 -3.95
CA LYS A 176 -14.29 8.55 -4.14
C LYS A 176 -14.41 9.23 -5.51
N LEU A 177 -13.43 10.09 -5.84
CA LEU A 177 -13.36 10.80 -7.13
C LEU A 177 -13.20 9.84 -8.31
N ALA A 178 -12.32 8.85 -8.18
CA ALA A 178 -12.06 7.83 -9.20
C ALA A 178 -13.20 6.79 -9.33
N LYS A 179 -14.23 6.86 -8.47
CA LYS A 179 -15.34 5.90 -8.40
C LYS A 179 -14.88 4.43 -8.23
N THR A 180 -13.71 4.23 -7.63
CA THR A 180 -13.10 2.90 -7.40
C THR A 180 -13.43 2.31 -6.03
N GLN A 181 -14.27 2.98 -5.24
CA GLN A 181 -14.71 2.49 -3.92
C GLN A 181 -15.63 1.27 -4.04
N GLY A 182 -15.37 0.25 -3.23
CA GLY A 182 -16.27 -0.89 -3.07
C GLY A 182 -17.60 -0.51 -2.42
N ALA A 183 -18.63 -1.35 -2.54
CA ALA A 183 -19.95 -1.08 -1.95
C ALA A 183 -19.89 -0.84 -0.43
N SER A 184 -19.13 -1.66 0.30
CA SER A 184 -18.93 -1.49 1.75
C SER A 184 -18.21 -0.17 2.10
N GLU A 185 -17.22 0.24 1.30
CA GLU A 185 -16.50 1.51 1.52
C GLU A 185 -17.45 2.71 1.36
N LYS A 186 -18.39 2.64 0.42
CA LYS A 186 -19.42 3.68 0.22
C LYS A 186 -20.36 3.78 1.43
N VAL A 187 -20.85 2.64 1.94
CA VAL A 187 -21.73 2.59 3.12
C VAL A 187 -21.02 3.16 4.34
N VAL A 188 -19.82 2.68 4.65
CA VAL A 188 -19.02 3.17 5.78
C VAL A 188 -18.72 4.66 5.62
N GLY A 189 -18.40 5.09 4.39
CA GLY A 189 -18.13 6.49 4.08
C GLY A 189 -19.33 7.40 4.28
N TYR A 190 -20.55 6.91 4.02
CA TYR A 190 -21.78 7.66 4.26
C TYR A 190 -22.15 7.71 5.75
N ILE A 191 -21.94 6.63 6.50
CA ILE A 191 -22.13 6.62 7.97
C ILE A 191 -21.19 7.65 8.62
N PHE A 192 -19.94 7.77 8.13
CA PHE A 192 -19.02 8.83 8.59
C PHE A 192 -19.63 10.22 8.40
N ASP A 193 -20.18 10.49 7.22
CA ASP A 193 -20.77 11.80 6.89
C ASP A 193 -21.97 12.10 7.81
N LEU A 194 -22.82 11.10 8.10
CA LEU A 194 -23.91 11.24 9.07
C LEU A 194 -23.40 11.59 10.48
N PHE A 195 -22.31 10.98 10.95
CA PHE A 195 -21.73 11.34 12.25
C PHE A 195 -21.10 12.75 12.27
N ASP A 196 -20.65 13.26 11.13
CA ASP A 196 -20.01 14.58 11.00
C ASP A 196 -21.04 15.72 10.87
N SER A 197 -22.15 15.48 10.16
CA SER A 197 -23.12 16.54 9.82
C SER A 197 -24.40 16.55 10.66
N GLU A 198 -24.85 15.40 11.19
CA GLU A 198 -26.16 15.32 11.85
C GLU A 198 -26.14 16.02 13.23
N PRO A 199 -27.04 16.98 13.51
CA PRO A 199 -27.07 17.70 14.79
C PRO A 199 -27.25 16.79 16.02
N GLY A 200 -27.91 15.64 15.86
CA GLY A 200 -28.11 14.65 16.92
C GLY A 200 -26.95 13.67 17.13
N SER A 201 -25.84 13.85 16.40
CA SER A 201 -24.68 12.96 16.48
C SER A 201 -23.95 13.08 17.82
N ALA A 202 -23.73 11.93 18.48
CA ALA A 202 -22.89 11.79 19.67
C ALA A 202 -21.42 12.17 19.41
N LEU A 203 -21.04 12.18 18.13
CA LEU A 203 -19.71 12.52 17.62
C LEU A 203 -19.68 13.87 16.89
N LEU A 204 -20.74 14.68 16.98
CA LEU A 204 -20.78 16.00 16.36
C LEU A 204 -19.58 16.85 16.82
N GLY A 205 -18.85 17.44 15.87
CA GLY A 205 -17.64 18.22 16.13
C GLY A 205 -16.41 17.40 16.53
N LYS A 206 -16.53 16.07 16.69
CA LYS A 206 -15.45 15.13 17.02
C LYS A 206 -14.92 14.37 15.81
N MET A 207 -15.39 14.69 14.61
CA MET A 207 -14.97 14.05 13.35
C MET A 207 -13.96 14.94 12.62
N SER A 208 -13.07 14.32 11.85
CA SER A 208 -12.11 15.01 10.99
C SER A 208 -11.98 14.30 9.64
N ALA A 209 -12.57 14.88 8.60
CA ALA A 209 -12.63 14.25 7.28
C ALA A 209 -11.26 14.25 6.58
N PHE A 210 -10.57 15.39 6.57
CA PHE A 210 -9.44 15.65 5.67
C PHE A 210 -8.06 15.43 6.30
N GLU A 211 -7.94 15.61 7.61
CA GLU A 211 -6.65 15.52 8.30
C GLU A 211 -6.77 14.88 9.68
N LYS A 212 -5.62 14.54 10.27
CA LYS A 212 -5.57 14.12 11.67
C LYS A 212 -5.59 15.35 12.56
N ALA A 213 -6.50 15.36 13.51
CA ALA A 213 -6.59 16.40 14.52
C ALA A 213 -6.62 15.76 15.91
N ASN A 214 -6.12 16.49 16.91
CA ASN A 214 -6.17 16.05 18.29
C ASN A 214 -7.63 15.94 18.75
N ASP A 215 -7.91 14.87 19.51
CA ASP A 215 -9.23 14.56 20.06
C ASP A 215 -10.36 14.46 19.04
N LYS A 216 -10.02 14.21 17.77
CA LYS A 216 -10.98 13.93 16.69
C LYS A 216 -10.74 12.57 16.04
N ILE A 217 -11.81 11.99 15.53
CA ILE A 217 -11.83 10.71 14.81
C ILE A 217 -11.64 11.01 13.33
N SER A 218 -10.48 10.62 12.78
CA SER A 218 -10.24 10.73 11.34
C SER A 218 -11.05 9.71 10.54
N ARG A 219 -11.31 9.99 9.26
CA ARG A 219 -11.97 9.05 8.34
C ARG A 219 -11.25 7.70 8.26
N VAL A 220 -9.92 7.68 8.31
CA VAL A 220 -9.11 6.45 8.37
C VAL A 220 -9.35 5.67 9.67
N THR A 221 -9.44 6.37 10.80
CA THR A 221 -9.71 5.75 12.10
C THR A 221 -11.11 5.15 12.14
N PHE A 222 -12.10 5.88 11.64
CA PHE A 222 -13.49 5.46 11.55
C PHE A 222 -13.67 4.23 10.67
N ASN A 223 -13.14 4.26 9.44
CA ASN A 223 -13.23 3.13 8.51
C ASN A 223 -12.59 1.87 9.08
N ALA A 224 -11.42 2.01 9.73
CA ALA A 224 -10.75 0.89 10.38
C ALA A 224 -11.56 0.31 11.56
N ALA A 225 -12.27 1.15 12.32
CA ALA A 225 -13.14 0.71 13.40
C ALA A 225 -14.37 -0.03 12.87
N LEU A 226 -15.08 0.53 11.89
CA LEU A 226 -16.29 -0.07 11.32
C LEU A 226 -16.00 -1.38 10.57
N LYS A 227 -14.80 -1.54 10.01
CA LYS A 227 -14.38 -2.82 9.41
C LYS A 227 -14.42 -3.99 10.42
N THR A 228 -14.27 -3.73 11.71
CA THR A 228 -14.34 -4.78 12.76
C THR A 228 -15.75 -5.33 12.97
N ILE A 229 -16.77 -4.60 12.52
CA ILE A 229 -18.18 -4.97 12.61
C ILE A 229 -18.81 -5.10 11.22
N ALA A 230 -18.00 -5.44 10.20
CA ALA A 230 -18.44 -5.55 8.81
C ALA A 230 -19.66 -6.47 8.60
N PRO A 231 -19.80 -7.63 9.28
CA PRO A 231 -21.02 -8.45 9.17
C PRO A 231 -22.28 -7.66 9.57
N PHE A 232 -22.23 -6.90 10.66
CA PHE A 232 -23.34 -6.08 11.12
C PHE A 232 -23.68 -4.95 10.14
N ILE A 233 -22.67 -4.37 9.49
CA ILE A 233 -22.86 -3.30 8.49
C ILE A 233 -23.51 -3.84 7.22
N ALA A 234 -23.28 -5.10 6.86
CA ALA A 234 -23.83 -5.69 5.64
C ALA A 234 -25.34 -5.98 5.73
N GLU A 235 -25.91 -6.03 6.93
CA GLU A 235 -27.29 -6.47 7.19
C GLU A 235 -28.32 -5.34 7.26
N ALA A 236 -27.88 -4.08 7.21
CA ALA A 236 -28.75 -2.93 7.47
C ALA A 236 -28.41 -1.70 6.58
N SER A 237 -29.36 -0.77 6.49
CA SER A 237 -29.12 0.52 5.83
C SER A 237 -28.16 1.40 6.65
N ALA A 238 -27.49 2.33 5.98
CA ALA A 238 -26.53 3.23 6.61
C ALA A 238 -27.18 4.06 7.75
N GLU A 239 -28.42 4.50 7.55
CA GLU A 239 -29.19 5.30 8.51
C GLU A 239 -29.54 4.49 9.76
N LYS A 240 -29.92 3.21 9.58
CA LYS A 240 -30.19 2.30 10.70
C LYS A 240 -28.91 2.04 11.49
N ILE A 241 -27.81 1.73 10.81
CA ILE A 241 -26.50 1.50 11.45
C ILE A 241 -26.06 2.75 12.19
N TYR A 242 -26.18 3.93 11.57
CA TYR A 242 -25.91 5.21 12.19
C TYR A 242 -26.72 5.39 13.47
N SER A 243 -28.04 5.19 13.43
CA SER A 243 -28.91 5.36 14.59
C SER A 243 -28.52 4.44 15.75
N GLU A 244 -28.22 3.17 15.47
CA GLU A 244 -27.83 2.20 16.50
C GLU A 244 -26.45 2.52 17.09
N LEU A 245 -25.47 2.83 16.25
CA LEU A 245 -24.14 3.25 16.70
C LEU A 245 -24.17 4.59 17.44
N ASN A 246 -25.05 5.52 17.06
CA ASN A 246 -25.18 6.81 17.72
C ASN A 246 -25.63 6.66 19.17
N SER A 247 -26.66 5.85 19.41
CA SER A 247 -27.10 5.51 20.77
C SER A 247 -26.00 4.81 21.57
N TYR A 248 -25.29 3.87 20.93
CA TYR A 248 -24.17 3.16 21.54
C TYR A 248 -23.03 4.10 21.96
N TYR A 249 -22.55 4.95 21.05
CA TYR A 249 -21.46 5.89 21.33
C TYR A 249 -21.88 6.95 22.35
N ALA A 250 -23.11 7.48 22.27
CA ALA A 250 -23.64 8.38 23.29
C ALA A 250 -23.63 7.73 24.68
N GLY A 251 -24.04 6.46 24.77
CA GLY A 251 -24.02 5.71 26.01
C GLY A 251 -22.62 5.45 26.55
N ALA A 252 -21.69 5.06 25.67
CA ALA A 252 -20.27 4.86 26.01
C ALA A 252 -19.63 6.17 26.52
N ILE A 253 -19.82 7.28 25.82
CA ILE A 253 -19.33 8.62 26.21
C ILE A 253 -19.89 9.01 27.59
N SER A 254 -21.20 8.88 27.78
CA SER A 254 -21.85 9.18 29.06
C SER A 254 -21.32 8.30 30.20
N ALA A 255 -21.05 7.01 29.94
CA ALA A 255 -20.49 6.12 30.95
C ALA A 255 -19.03 6.47 31.29
N PHE A 256 -18.20 6.74 30.28
CA PHE A 256 -16.79 7.06 30.47
C PHE A 256 -16.62 8.35 31.26
N LEU A 257 -17.38 9.40 30.95
CA LEU A 257 -17.40 10.65 31.72
C LEU A 257 -17.76 10.43 33.21
N LYS A 258 -18.65 9.47 33.51
CA LYS A 258 -19.03 9.14 34.90
C LYS A 258 -18.01 8.30 35.63
N LEU A 259 -17.27 7.45 34.91
CA LEU A 259 -16.26 6.58 35.47
C LEU A 259 -14.95 7.33 35.71
N ASP A 260 -14.50 8.10 34.72
CA ASP A 260 -13.26 8.86 34.78
C ASP A 260 -13.14 9.87 33.61
N ASN A 261 -12.86 11.14 33.93
CA ASN A 261 -12.79 12.22 32.93
C ASN A 261 -11.60 12.10 31.95
N ASP A 262 -10.58 11.31 32.27
CA ASP A 262 -9.42 11.12 31.39
C ASP A 262 -9.71 10.16 30.22
N ILE A 263 -10.87 9.50 30.21
CA ILE A 263 -11.23 8.54 29.16
C ILE A 263 -11.83 9.29 27.96
N ASN A 264 -11.02 9.44 26.90
CA ASN A 264 -11.48 10.02 25.64
C ASN A 264 -11.76 8.93 24.58
N ILE A 265 -13.03 8.80 24.18
CA ILE A 265 -13.44 7.87 23.10
C ILE A 265 -12.80 8.24 21.75
N CYS A 266 -12.45 9.50 21.54
CA CYS A 266 -11.89 9.99 20.27
C CYS A 266 -10.43 9.58 20.08
N HIS A 267 -9.78 9.05 21.12
CA HIS A 267 -8.47 8.41 20.94
C HIS A 267 -8.59 7.22 19.98
N PRO A 268 -7.77 7.13 18.91
CA PRO A 268 -7.99 6.18 17.82
C PRO A 268 -8.12 4.72 18.25
N MET A 269 -7.30 4.29 19.21
CA MET A 269 -7.31 2.90 19.69
C MET A 269 -8.48 2.63 20.64
N THR A 270 -8.93 3.64 21.39
CA THR A 270 -10.16 3.57 22.19
C THR A 270 -11.38 3.46 21.29
N PHE A 271 -11.50 4.34 20.29
CA PHE A 271 -12.61 4.31 19.32
C PHE A 271 -12.73 2.95 18.61
N ARG A 272 -11.59 2.41 18.14
CA ARG A 272 -11.54 1.08 17.51
C ARG A 272 -11.94 -0.03 18.46
N ALA A 273 -11.42 -0.02 19.70
CA ALA A 273 -11.74 -1.04 20.68
C ALA A 273 -13.22 -1.04 21.07
N VAL A 274 -13.78 0.13 21.36
CA VAL A 274 -15.20 0.30 21.70
C VAL A 274 -16.07 -0.13 20.52
N THR A 275 -15.79 0.34 19.30
CA THR A 275 -16.57 -0.08 18.13
C THR A 275 -16.53 -1.59 17.90
N SER A 276 -15.38 -2.23 18.11
CA SER A 276 -15.25 -3.68 17.93
C SER A 276 -16.05 -4.53 18.92
N THR A 277 -16.43 -3.97 20.08
CA THR A 277 -17.28 -4.68 21.05
C THR A 277 -18.77 -4.38 20.88
N PHE A 278 -19.14 -3.53 19.92
CA PHE A 278 -20.53 -3.14 19.69
C PHE A 278 -21.50 -4.32 19.57
N PRO A 279 -21.26 -5.38 18.75
CA PRO A 279 -22.23 -6.47 18.61
C PRO A 279 -22.52 -7.19 19.93
N GLU A 280 -21.47 -7.51 20.69
CA GLU A 280 -21.58 -8.21 21.98
C GLU A 280 -22.22 -7.31 23.05
N VAL A 281 -21.83 -6.03 23.12
CA VAL A 281 -22.43 -5.08 24.07
C VAL A 281 -23.89 -4.82 23.74
N ARG A 282 -24.26 -4.73 22.46
CA ARG A 282 -25.65 -4.58 22.01
C ARG A 282 -26.50 -5.74 22.46
N GLU A 283 -26.07 -6.97 22.24
CA GLU A 283 -26.78 -8.19 22.67
C GLU A 283 -26.98 -8.21 24.19
N LYS A 284 -25.90 -8.01 24.96
CA LYS A 284 -25.95 -8.03 26.43
C LYS A 284 -26.77 -6.87 27.01
N THR A 285 -26.70 -5.69 26.39
CA THR A 285 -27.54 -4.55 26.78
C THR A 285 -29.01 -4.88 26.55
N SER A 286 -29.38 -5.34 25.35
CA SER A 286 -30.74 -5.77 25.02
C SER A 286 -31.29 -6.79 26.02
N TYR A 287 -30.47 -7.78 26.42
CA TYR A 287 -30.88 -8.79 27.40
C TYR A 287 -31.12 -8.18 28.79
N THR A 288 -30.20 -7.35 29.28
CA THR A 288 -30.28 -6.78 30.64
C THR A 288 -31.30 -5.64 30.79
N SER A 289 -31.67 -4.97 29.70
CA SER A 289 -32.60 -3.84 29.69
C SER A 289 -34.00 -4.18 29.17
N GLY A 290 -34.28 -5.45 28.85
CA GLY A 290 -35.57 -5.86 28.28
C GLY A 290 -35.83 -5.34 26.86
N GLY A 291 -34.77 -5.21 26.06
CA GLY A 291 -34.83 -4.73 24.66
C GLY A 291 -34.54 -3.25 24.46
N ASP A 292 -34.34 -2.48 25.53
CA ASP A 292 -34.02 -1.05 25.40
C ASP A 292 -32.55 -0.81 24.99
N LEU A 293 -32.36 -0.33 23.75
CA LEU A 293 -31.07 0.04 23.17
C LEU A 293 -30.84 1.57 23.15
N SER A 294 -31.42 2.29 24.10
CA SER A 294 -31.15 3.73 24.29
C SER A 294 -29.73 4.02 24.80
N SER A 295 -29.26 5.25 24.57
CA SER A 295 -27.99 5.74 25.13
C SER A 295 -27.92 5.60 26.66
N ARG A 296 -29.06 5.74 27.36
CA ARG A 296 -29.16 5.55 28.81
C ARG A 296 -28.86 4.11 29.20
N SER A 297 -29.42 3.14 28.48
CA SER A 297 -29.23 1.71 28.75
C SER A 297 -27.80 1.27 28.46
N TYR A 298 -27.22 1.71 27.35
CA TYR A 298 -25.79 1.50 27.09
C TYR A 298 -24.91 2.13 28.17
N SER A 299 -25.23 3.37 28.61
CA SER A 299 -24.45 4.03 29.66
C SER A 299 -24.49 3.28 30.98
N LYS A 300 -25.64 2.73 31.37
CA LYS A 300 -25.77 1.87 32.56
C LYS A 300 -24.96 0.59 32.41
N TYR A 301 -25.03 -0.05 31.25
CA TYR A 301 -24.32 -1.29 30.98
C TYR A 301 -22.79 -1.11 31.07
N PHE A 302 -22.24 -0.09 30.41
CA PHE A 302 -20.80 0.23 30.50
C PHE A 302 -20.35 0.54 31.93
N GLN A 303 -21.12 1.33 32.68
CA GLN A 303 -20.82 1.60 34.09
C GLN A 303 -20.80 0.31 34.92
N SER A 304 -21.78 -0.58 34.70
CA SER A 304 -21.88 -1.85 35.44
C SER A 304 -20.67 -2.76 35.21
N ILE A 305 -20.26 -2.96 33.96
CA ILE A 305 -19.16 -3.89 33.62
C ILE A 305 -17.78 -3.33 34.00
N LEU A 306 -17.60 -2.01 33.97
CA LEU A 306 -16.33 -1.34 34.26
C LEU A 306 -16.18 -0.93 35.73
N ALA A 307 -17.25 -0.96 36.53
CA ALA A 307 -17.19 -0.63 37.95
C ALA A 307 -16.16 -1.50 38.69
N GLY A 308 -15.25 -0.85 39.41
CA GLY A 308 -14.19 -1.52 40.18
C GLY A 308 -13.06 -2.14 39.33
N LYS A 309 -13.04 -1.93 38.01
CA LYS A 309 -11.95 -2.40 37.14
C LYS A 309 -10.83 -1.37 37.03
N LYS A 310 -9.60 -1.83 36.77
CA LYS A 310 -8.46 -0.95 36.46
C LYS A 310 -8.63 -0.37 35.05
N LEU A 311 -8.94 0.92 34.95
CA LEU A 311 -9.23 1.61 33.68
C LEU A 311 -7.99 2.19 32.97
N THR A 312 -6.77 1.89 33.44
CA THR A 312 -5.50 2.39 32.86
C THR A 312 -5.41 2.25 31.33
N PRO A 313 -5.86 1.14 30.70
CA PRO A 313 -5.86 1.02 29.25
C PRO A 313 -6.74 2.05 28.51
N LEU A 314 -7.83 2.52 29.14
CA LEU A 314 -8.77 3.49 28.56
C LEU A 314 -8.30 4.94 28.72
N LYS A 315 -7.51 5.23 29.76
CA LYS A 315 -7.01 6.59 30.07
C LYS A 315 -5.80 6.99 29.25
N SER A 316 -4.92 6.03 28.94
CA SER A 316 -3.62 6.30 28.31
C SER A 316 -3.63 5.99 26.81
N ARG A 317 -2.87 6.75 26.02
CA ARG A 317 -2.72 6.52 24.58
C ARG A 317 -2.04 5.17 24.33
N GLN A 318 -2.82 4.21 23.85
CA GLN A 318 -2.33 2.87 23.52
C GLN A 318 -1.70 2.83 22.12
N LYS A 319 -0.66 1.99 21.95
CA LYS A 319 -0.09 1.65 20.63
C LYS A 319 -0.97 0.67 19.82
N SER A 320 -1.81 -0.11 20.50
CA SER A 320 -2.75 -1.06 19.88
C SER A 320 -4.11 -1.04 20.59
N SER A 321 -5.18 -1.53 19.96
CA SER A 321 -6.53 -1.59 20.55
C SER A 321 -6.68 -2.81 21.47
N THR A 322 -5.77 -3.77 21.38
CA THR A 322 -5.82 -5.06 22.09
C THR A 322 -5.95 -4.91 23.61
N PRO A 323 -5.19 -4.04 24.31
CA PRO A 323 -5.33 -3.89 25.76
C PRO A 323 -6.73 -3.42 26.17
N ILE A 324 -7.32 -2.52 25.40
CA ILE A 324 -8.67 -1.99 25.66
C ILE A 324 -9.72 -3.04 25.32
N GLN A 325 -9.56 -3.76 24.21
CA GLN A 325 -10.44 -4.87 23.84
C GLN A 325 -10.43 -5.98 24.90
N ASN A 326 -9.26 -6.34 25.42
CA ASN A 326 -9.15 -7.34 26.48
C ASN A 326 -9.84 -6.86 27.76
N LEU A 327 -9.62 -5.61 28.17
CA LEU A 327 -10.33 -5.01 29.31
C LEU A 327 -11.86 -5.10 29.14
N LEU A 328 -12.38 -4.68 27.98
CA LEU A 328 -13.81 -4.69 27.70
C LEU A 328 -14.37 -6.12 27.66
N LYS A 329 -13.67 -7.05 27.01
CA LYS A 329 -14.08 -8.47 26.94
C LYS A 329 -14.06 -9.15 28.30
N GLU A 330 -13.03 -8.91 29.11
CA GLU A 330 -12.98 -9.41 30.48
C GLU A 330 -14.05 -8.80 31.38
N ALA A 331 -14.35 -7.51 31.21
CA ALA A 331 -15.43 -6.83 31.92
C ALA A 331 -16.81 -7.40 31.59
N MET A 332 -17.01 -7.87 30.36
CA MET A 332 -18.26 -8.48 29.89
C MET A 332 -18.44 -9.96 30.32
N LYS A 333 -17.43 -10.61 30.90
CA LYS A 333 -17.57 -11.97 31.45
C LYS A 333 -18.46 -11.94 32.70
N PRO A 334 -19.29 -12.98 32.93
CA PRO A 334 -20.06 -13.08 34.17
C PRO A 334 -19.09 -13.03 35.37
N LYS A 335 -19.48 -12.33 36.45
CA LYS A 335 -18.76 -12.47 37.72
C LYS A 335 -18.85 -13.94 38.13
N SER A 336 -17.72 -14.63 38.31
CA SER A 336 -17.78 -15.97 38.90
C SER A 336 -18.38 -15.81 40.29
N LEU A 337 -19.47 -16.53 40.55
CA LEU A 337 -19.97 -16.73 41.90
C LEU A 337 -18.84 -17.43 42.67
N MET A 338 -18.13 -16.68 43.52
CA MET A 338 -17.36 -17.24 44.63
C MET A 338 -18.25 -17.26 45.85
#